data_AF-A0A1Q6CI06-F1
#
_entry.id   AF-A0A1Q6CI06-F1
#
_cell.length_a   1.000
_cell.length_b   1.000
_cell.length_c   1.000
_cell.angle_alpha   90.00
_cell.angle_beta   90.00
_cell.angle_gamma   90.00
#
_symmetry.space_group_name_H-M   'P 1'
#
loop_
_entity.id
_entity.type
_entity.pdbx_description
1 polymer ?
#
loop_
_entity_poly.entity_id
_entity_poly.type
_entity_poly.pdbx_seq_one_letter_code
_entity_poly.pdbx_strand_id
1 'polypeptide(L)'
;MNVISKKCVHLLKSLVVCSALFTISAQANGPVGDHVNHLSKHLPAYEKEVHWLIEKVDGIVSRYHKDGAKAAHADAVVEHWEAVKFHAAIETNYVLVYASIWQGLFAVKESIDKGLPINDVRKEQTKLTQALWQGLGAVKMAATLQDKGLLAQIQTREGAPTNSIEALDTINTRLNRVVAKYAEKLIDTSVKMVAETYLNLFEGVEGELIALDANLVEDLEKDFNVTLPKAIKSHASVEDVRQIVATMTNKVNRASTLIKNNANNKKDVF
;
A
#
# COMPACT_ATOMS: atom_id res chain seq x y z
N MET A 1 3.64 69.61 37.11
CA MET A 1 2.43 69.86 36.30
C MET A 1 2.62 69.27 34.92
N ASN A 2 1.87 68.20 34.63
CA ASN A 2 1.14 67.89 33.41
C ASN A 2 1.68 68.21 31.98
N VAL A 3 1.39 67.23 31.10
CA VAL A 3 1.19 67.24 29.63
C VAL A 3 2.45 67.01 28.78
N ILE A 4 2.73 65.82 28.23
CA ILE A 4 2.10 65.04 27.13
C ILE A 4 2.37 65.60 25.72
N SER A 5 2.63 64.66 24.79
CA SER A 5 2.66 64.74 23.31
C SER A 5 4.01 65.06 22.67
N LYS A 6 4.54 64.32 21.70
CA LYS A 6 4.02 63.20 20.90
C LYS A 6 5.23 62.46 20.32
N LYS A 7 5.24 61.13 20.44
CA LYS A 7 6.26 60.25 19.86
C LYS A 7 6.06 60.14 18.35
N CYS A 8 7.16 60.29 17.60
CA CYS A 8 7.26 60.00 16.18
C CYS A 8 7.23 58.47 16.00
N VAL A 9 6.18 57.94 15.39
CA VAL A 9 6.03 56.52 15.07
C VAL A 9 6.74 56.26 13.74
N HIS A 10 7.94 55.68 13.79
CA HIS A 10 8.53 55.03 12.61
C HIS A 10 7.97 53.61 12.50
N LEU A 11 7.15 53.41 11.47
CA LEU A 11 6.61 52.13 11.05
C LEU A 11 7.77 51.27 10.49
N LEU A 12 8.31 50.34 11.28
CA LEU A 12 9.12 49.24 10.76
C LEU A 12 8.17 48.20 10.15
N LYS A 13 8.16 48.10 8.82
CA LYS A 13 7.51 46.98 8.13
C LYS A 13 8.42 45.75 8.25
N SER A 14 8.22 44.95 9.28
CA SER A 14 8.77 43.59 9.32
C SER A 14 7.97 42.71 8.36
N LEU A 15 8.56 42.41 7.20
CA LEU A 15 8.06 41.36 6.30
C LEU A 15 8.48 40.00 6.87
N VAL A 16 7.62 39.43 7.74
CA VAL A 16 7.76 38.03 8.15
C VAL A 16 7.35 37.17 6.96
N VAL A 17 8.33 36.64 6.23
CA VAL A 17 8.09 35.57 5.26
C VAL A 17 7.81 34.31 6.07
N CYS A 18 6.54 34.05 6.36
CA CYS A 18 6.10 32.73 6.78
C CYS A 18 6.26 31.78 5.59
N SER A 19 7.42 31.13 5.49
CA SER A 19 7.58 29.94 4.68
C SER A 19 6.68 28.86 5.27
N ALA A 20 5.44 28.79 4.78
CA ALA A 20 4.59 27.64 4.99
C ALA A 20 5.31 26.44 4.35
N LEU A 21 6.03 25.68 5.17
CA LEU A 21 6.41 24.32 4.83
C LEU A 21 5.09 23.57 4.68
N PHE A 22 4.59 23.50 3.45
CA PHE A 22 3.61 22.49 3.10
C PHE A 22 4.30 21.15 3.29
N THR A 23 4.11 20.54 4.45
CA THR A 23 4.23 19.10 4.58
C THR A 23 3.16 18.53 3.66
N ILE A 24 3.53 18.27 2.41
CA ILE A 24 2.79 17.32 1.60
C ILE A 24 2.86 16.05 2.43
N SER A 25 1.76 15.69 3.08
CA SER A 25 1.60 14.34 3.59
C SER A 25 1.80 13.45 2.37
N ALA A 26 2.99 12.88 2.22
CA ALA A 26 3.18 11.81 1.28
C ALA A 26 2.12 10.78 1.67
N GLN A 27 1.09 10.63 0.83
CA GLN A 27 0.24 9.46 0.99
C GLN A 27 1.19 8.27 0.85
N ALA A 28 1.26 7.41 1.86
CA ALA A 28 2.02 6.16 1.85
C ALA A 28 1.50 5.14 0.79
N ASN A 29 0.79 5.64 -0.22
CA ASN A 29 -0.17 4.99 -1.11
C ASN A 29 -0.14 5.72 -2.47
N GLY A 30 1.01 5.77 -3.16
CA GLY A 30 1.06 6.35 -4.50
C GLY A 30 -0.08 5.81 -5.40
N PRO A 31 -0.74 6.64 -6.21
CA PRO A 31 -1.88 6.22 -7.01
C PRO A 31 -1.49 5.07 -7.95
N VAL A 32 -2.39 4.08 -8.11
CA VAL A 32 -2.30 3.09 -9.19
C VAL A 32 -2.57 3.84 -10.48
N GLY A 33 -1.50 4.40 -11.05
CA GLY A 33 -1.57 5.23 -12.25
C GLY A 33 -1.55 4.39 -13.52
N ASP A 34 -1.84 5.02 -14.65
CA ASP A 34 -1.93 4.39 -15.99
C ASP A 34 -0.73 3.53 -16.38
N HIS A 35 0.41 3.70 -15.72
CA HIS A 35 1.59 2.89 -15.93
C HIS A 35 1.36 1.38 -15.74
N VAL A 36 0.37 0.97 -14.93
CA VAL A 36 0.03 -0.45 -14.73
C VAL A 36 -0.72 -1.08 -15.93
N ASN A 37 -1.38 -0.26 -16.75
CA ASN A 37 -2.05 -0.70 -18.00
C ASN A 37 -1.15 -0.64 -19.24
N HIS A 38 0.07 -0.14 -19.06
CA HIS A 38 1.05 0.05 -20.12
C HIS A 38 2.42 -0.48 -19.69
N LEU A 39 2.45 -1.68 -19.11
CA LEU A 39 3.63 -2.26 -18.47
C LEU A 39 4.84 -2.26 -19.41
N SER A 40 4.67 -2.72 -20.66
CA SER A 40 5.76 -2.76 -21.65
C SER A 40 6.42 -1.41 -21.90
N LYS A 41 5.63 -0.31 -21.91
CA LYS A 41 6.15 1.05 -22.09
C LYS A 41 6.98 1.52 -20.88
N HIS A 42 6.69 0.98 -19.70
CA HIS A 42 7.32 1.39 -18.44
C HIS A 42 8.40 0.43 -17.94
N LEU A 43 8.60 -0.73 -18.59
CA LEU A 43 9.65 -1.69 -18.24
C LEU A 43 11.04 -1.06 -18.03
N PRO A 44 11.54 -0.15 -18.91
CA PRO A 44 12.84 0.48 -18.69
C PRO A 44 12.90 1.35 -17.42
N ALA A 45 11.77 1.95 -17.01
CA ALA A 45 11.68 2.72 -15.78
C ALA A 45 11.68 1.80 -14.56
N TYR A 46 10.88 0.73 -14.58
CA TYR A 46 10.84 -0.27 -13.50
C TYR A 46 12.20 -0.93 -13.28
N GLU A 47 12.94 -1.24 -14.35
CA GLU A 47 14.28 -1.82 -14.24
C GLU A 47 15.25 -0.84 -13.55
N LYS A 48 15.21 0.45 -13.93
CA LYS A 48 16.00 1.49 -13.25
C LYS A 48 15.61 1.65 -11.79
N GLU A 49 14.31 1.62 -11.46
CA GLU A 49 13.81 1.69 -10.09
C GLU A 49 14.28 0.51 -9.25
N VAL A 50 14.27 -0.72 -9.79
CA VAL A 50 14.80 -1.92 -9.11
C VAL A 50 16.30 -1.80 -8.85
N HIS A 51 17.07 -1.38 -9.84
CA HIS A 51 18.51 -1.13 -9.66
C HIS A 51 18.76 -0.07 -8.59
N TRP A 52 18.02 1.03 -8.63
CA TRP A 52 18.12 2.11 -7.66
C TRP A 52 17.76 1.65 -6.25
N LEU A 53 16.71 0.85 -6.08
CA LEU A 53 16.35 0.26 -4.79
C LEU A 53 17.47 -0.60 -4.22
N ILE A 54 18.04 -1.49 -5.04
CA ILE A 54 19.16 -2.36 -4.63
C ILE A 54 20.34 -1.52 -4.18
N GLU A 55 20.69 -0.47 -4.93
CA GLU A 55 21.78 0.46 -4.58
C GLU A 55 21.50 1.22 -3.27
N LYS A 56 20.27 1.71 -3.07
CA LYS A 56 19.90 2.43 -1.85
C LYS A 56 19.95 1.54 -0.62
N VAL A 57 19.41 0.33 -0.71
CA VAL A 57 19.47 -0.64 0.37
C VAL A 57 20.93 -1.04 0.65
N ASP A 58 21.75 -1.24 -0.39
CA ASP A 58 23.18 -1.49 -0.21
C ASP A 58 23.88 -0.36 0.53
N GLY A 59 23.60 0.88 0.18
CA GLY A 59 24.10 2.06 0.88
C GLY A 59 23.69 2.09 2.35
N ILE A 60 22.45 1.71 2.68
CA ILE A 60 21.95 1.61 4.07
C ILE A 60 22.73 0.53 4.83
N VAL A 61 22.86 -0.68 4.27
CA VAL A 61 23.58 -1.79 4.91
C VAL A 61 25.08 -1.49 5.06
N SER A 62 25.68 -0.81 4.07
CA SER A 62 27.07 -0.37 4.13
C SER A 62 27.31 0.70 5.21
N ARG A 63 26.39 1.67 5.36
CA ARG A 63 26.42 2.63 6.49
C ARG A 63 26.23 1.92 7.83
N TYR A 64 25.34 0.93 7.92
CA TYR A 64 25.20 0.11 9.13
C TYR A 64 26.52 -0.54 9.52
N HIS A 65 27.22 -1.16 8.56
CA HIS A 65 28.50 -1.81 8.82
C HIS A 65 29.56 -0.85 9.36
N LYS A 66 29.61 0.37 8.82
CA LYS A 66 30.64 1.35 9.12
C LYS A 66 30.35 2.16 10.38
N ASP A 67 29.12 2.63 10.51
CA ASP A 67 28.73 3.71 11.43
C ASP A 67 27.63 3.26 12.43
N GLY A 68 27.16 2.01 12.33
CA GLY A 68 26.21 1.40 13.25
C GLY A 68 24.73 1.69 12.96
N ALA A 69 23.84 1.06 13.74
CA ALA A 69 22.38 1.03 13.50
C ALA A 69 21.74 2.42 13.39
N LYS A 70 22.08 3.34 14.30
CA LYS A 70 21.50 4.69 14.30
C LYS A 70 21.83 5.49 13.03
N ALA A 71 23.05 5.36 12.51
CA ALA A 71 23.50 6.09 11.32
C ALA A 71 22.98 5.47 10.00
N ALA A 72 22.54 4.21 10.04
CA ALA A 72 22.04 3.51 8.86
C ALA A 72 20.70 4.10 8.37
N HIS A 73 19.88 4.62 9.29
CA HIS A 73 18.49 5.04 9.05
C HIS A 73 17.68 3.94 8.36
N ALA A 74 17.52 2.80 9.05
CA ALA A 74 16.91 1.59 8.46
C ALA A 74 15.47 1.79 7.98
N ASP A 75 14.73 2.77 8.53
CA ASP A 75 13.39 3.16 8.06
C ASP A 75 13.38 3.59 6.58
N ALA A 76 14.48 4.16 6.09
CA ALA A 76 14.60 4.61 4.70
C ALA A 76 14.49 3.45 3.67
N VAL A 77 14.70 2.20 4.09
CA VAL A 77 14.47 1.02 3.23
C VAL A 77 13.02 1.00 2.71
N VAL A 78 12.06 1.28 3.60
CA VAL A 78 10.63 1.30 3.27
C VAL A 78 10.26 2.57 2.49
N GLU A 79 10.78 3.72 2.89
CA GLU A 79 10.55 4.99 2.19
C GLU A 79 11.00 4.93 0.72
N HIS A 80 12.15 4.30 0.46
CA HIS A 80 12.65 4.11 -0.90
C HIS A 80 11.75 3.18 -1.72
N TRP A 81 11.23 2.12 -1.11
CA TRP A 81 10.26 1.23 -1.76
C TRP A 81 8.97 1.96 -2.14
N GLU A 82 8.44 2.78 -1.25
CA GLU A 82 7.21 3.56 -1.50
C GLU A 82 7.42 4.69 -2.52
N ALA A 83 8.67 5.08 -2.80
CA ALA A 83 9.00 6.15 -3.73
C ALA A 83 8.99 5.72 -5.22
N VAL A 84 8.95 4.42 -5.54
CA VAL A 84 9.08 3.92 -6.91
C VAL A 84 7.77 3.41 -7.49
N LYS A 85 7.51 3.61 -8.79
CA LYS A 85 6.25 3.14 -9.39
C LYS A 85 6.19 1.61 -9.55
N PHE A 86 7.35 0.95 -9.53
CA PHE A 86 7.46 -0.49 -9.57
C PHE A 86 6.65 -1.20 -8.48
N HIS A 87 6.49 -0.61 -7.28
CA HIS A 87 5.71 -1.24 -6.21
C HIS A 87 4.25 -1.47 -6.64
N ALA A 88 3.63 -0.50 -7.32
CA ALA A 88 2.25 -0.58 -7.78
C ALA A 88 2.10 -1.55 -8.97
N ALA A 89 3.11 -1.66 -9.84
CA ALA A 89 3.11 -2.64 -10.93
C ALA A 89 3.13 -4.08 -10.40
N ILE A 90 3.85 -4.34 -9.31
CA ILE A 90 3.90 -5.66 -8.67
C ILE A 90 2.64 -5.95 -7.87
N GLU A 91 2.20 -4.99 -7.05
CA GLU A 91 1.01 -5.11 -6.20
C GLU A 91 -0.22 -5.53 -7.00
N THR A 92 -0.34 -4.99 -8.21
CA THR A 92 -1.51 -5.18 -9.08
C THR A 92 -1.44 -6.43 -9.95
N ASN A 93 -0.25 -6.99 -10.19
CA ASN A 93 -0.09 -8.13 -11.11
C ASN A 93 0.33 -9.43 -10.39
N TYR A 94 1.04 -9.36 -9.26
CA TYR A 94 1.63 -10.53 -8.60
C TYR A 94 1.74 -10.37 -7.08
N VAL A 95 0.62 -10.59 -6.40
CA VAL A 95 0.48 -10.46 -4.93
C VAL A 95 1.49 -11.31 -4.15
N LEU A 96 1.78 -12.54 -4.60
CA LEU A 96 2.73 -13.43 -3.91
C LEU A 96 4.15 -12.86 -3.90
N VAL A 97 4.59 -12.28 -5.03
CA VAL A 97 5.93 -11.70 -5.14
C VAL A 97 5.99 -10.35 -4.42
N TYR A 98 4.90 -9.58 -4.42
CA TYR A 98 4.76 -8.36 -3.63
C TYR A 98 5.01 -8.61 -2.13
N ALA A 99 4.41 -9.67 -1.58
CA ALA A 99 4.58 -10.04 -0.19
C ALA A 99 6.02 -10.42 0.16
N SER A 100 6.71 -11.16 -0.72
CA SER A 100 8.12 -11.54 -0.52
C SER A 100 9.07 -10.33 -0.54
N ILE A 101 8.80 -9.31 -1.35
CA ILE A 101 9.59 -8.06 -1.35
C ILE A 101 9.44 -7.34 -0.01
N TRP A 102 8.21 -7.17 0.48
CA TRP A 102 7.96 -6.57 1.80
C TRP A 102 8.65 -7.33 2.94
N GLN A 103 8.58 -8.66 2.93
CA GLN A 103 9.31 -9.50 3.89
C GLN A 103 10.82 -9.22 3.85
N GLY A 104 11.41 -9.11 2.65
CA GLY A 104 12.83 -8.78 2.49
C GLY A 104 13.20 -7.38 3.02
N LEU A 105 12.38 -6.36 2.71
CA LEU A 105 12.60 -4.97 3.16
C LEU A 105 12.67 -4.90 4.69
N PHE A 106 11.70 -5.52 5.36
CA PHE A 106 11.66 -5.55 6.82
C PHE A 106 12.69 -6.49 7.43
N ALA A 107 13.03 -7.61 6.80
CA ALA A 107 14.10 -8.47 7.29
C ALA A 107 15.44 -7.72 7.33
N VAL A 108 15.75 -6.91 6.31
CA VAL A 108 16.93 -6.02 6.32
C VAL A 108 16.81 -4.99 7.44
N LYS A 109 15.70 -4.27 7.50
CA LYS A 109 15.45 -3.21 8.50
C LYS A 109 15.59 -3.74 9.92
N GLU A 110 14.85 -4.79 10.27
CA GLU A 110 14.87 -5.40 11.60
C GLU A 110 16.25 -5.93 11.98
N SER A 111 16.98 -6.51 11.01
CA SER A 111 18.32 -7.03 11.28
C SER A 111 19.30 -5.91 11.64
N ILE A 112 19.14 -4.72 11.03
CA ILE A 112 19.88 -3.51 11.39
C ILE A 112 19.43 -2.97 12.75
N ASP A 113 18.11 -2.83 12.96
CA ASP A 113 17.54 -2.27 14.19
C ASP A 113 17.91 -3.11 15.44
N LYS A 114 17.99 -4.43 15.28
CA LYS A 114 18.40 -5.38 16.33
C LYS A 114 19.92 -5.48 16.49
N GLY A 115 20.70 -4.81 15.65
CA GLY A 115 22.16 -4.85 15.72
C GLY A 115 22.74 -6.24 15.38
N LEU A 116 22.11 -7.00 14.48
CA LEU A 116 22.60 -8.32 14.10
C LEU A 116 23.97 -8.25 13.38
N PRO A 117 24.79 -9.31 13.42
CA PRO A 117 26.05 -9.35 12.69
C PRO A 117 25.88 -8.97 11.22
N ILE A 118 26.82 -8.19 10.67
CA ILE A 118 26.72 -7.70 9.28
C ILE A 118 26.49 -8.82 8.26
N ASN A 119 27.07 -10.00 8.47
CA ASN A 119 26.87 -11.15 7.59
C ASN A 119 25.41 -11.61 7.54
N ASP A 120 24.67 -11.50 8.65
CA ASP A 120 23.26 -11.87 8.70
C ASP A 120 22.40 -10.79 8.03
N VAL A 121 22.71 -9.50 8.22
CA VAL A 121 22.05 -8.41 7.48
C VAL A 121 22.26 -8.57 5.96
N ARG A 122 23.48 -8.93 5.52
CA ARG A 122 23.80 -9.17 4.10
C ARG A 122 23.06 -10.37 3.52
N LYS A 123 22.78 -11.41 4.32
CA LYS A 123 21.92 -12.52 3.89
C LYS A 123 20.50 -12.04 3.63
N GLU A 124 19.92 -11.25 4.53
CA GLU A 124 18.57 -10.70 4.31
C GLU A 124 18.53 -9.73 3.12
N GLN A 125 19.57 -8.90 2.92
CA GLN A 125 19.70 -8.05 1.74
C GLN A 125 19.74 -8.87 0.44
N THR A 126 20.45 -10.00 0.45
CA THR A 126 20.53 -10.90 -0.72
C THR A 126 19.15 -11.47 -1.05
N LYS A 127 18.38 -11.91 -0.05
CA LYS A 127 17.01 -12.41 -0.24
C LYS A 127 16.09 -11.32 -0.79
N LEU A 128 16.15 -10.10 -0.25
CA LEU A 128 15.41 -8.95 -0.78
C LEU A 128 15.78 -8.67 -2.24
N THR A 129 17.07 -8.69 -2.56
CA THR A 129 17.55 -8.46 -3.93
C THR A 129 17.00 -9.51 -4.89
N GLN A 130 16.96 -10.78 -4.48
CA GLN A 130 16.35 -11.85 -5.25
C GLN A 130 14.84 -11.62 -5.44
N ALA A 131 14.11 -11.22 -4.39
CA ALA A 131 12.69 -10.92 -4.47
C ALA A 131 12.38 -9.75 -5.42
N LEU A 132 13.21 -8.71 -5.42
CA LEU A 132 13.09 -7.58 -6.36
C LEU A 132 13.30 -8.03 -7.81
N TRP A 133 14.30 -8.87 -8.07
CA TRP A 133 14.53 -9.44 -9.41
C TRP A 133 13.40 -10.36 -9.86
N GLN A 134 12.90 -11.21 -8.96
CA GLN A 134 11.72 -12.04 -9.22
C GLN A 134 10.50 -11.18 -9.55
N GLY A 135 10.31 -10.08 -8.82
CA GLY A 135 9.28 -9.10 -9.11
C GLY A 135 9.41 -8.54 -10.52
N LEU A 136 10.60 -8.06 -10.89
CA LEU A 136 10.82 -7.51 -12.22
C LEU A 136 10.56 -8.54 -13.33
N GLY A 137 10.97 -9.79 -13.11
CA GLY A 137 10.64 -10.90 -14.01
C GLY A 137 9.14 -11.12 -14.15
N ALA A 138 8.39 -11.07 -13.05
CA ALA A 138 6.94 -11.18 -13.06
C ALA A 138 6.29 -10.04 -13.84
N VAL A 139 6.71 -8.79 -13.64
CA VAL A 139 6.19 -7.64 -14.42
C VAL A 139 6.53 -7.76 -15.91
N LYS A 140 7.72 -8.26 -16.28
CA LYS A 140 8.06 -8.54 -17.69
C LYS A 140 7.13 -9.61 -18.30
N MET A 141 6.76 -10.63 -17.53
CA MET A 141 5.78 -11.63 -17.94
C MET A 141 4.38 -11.03 -18.10
N ALA A 142 3.89 -10.26 -17.12
CA ALA A 142 2.59 -9.59 -17.21
C ALA A 142 2.55 -8.61 -18.39
N ALA A 143 3.62 -7.86 -18.65
CA ALA A 143 3.72 -6.98 -19.81
C ALA A 143 3.50 -7.76 -21.12
N THR A 144 4.13 -8.93 -21.25
CA THR A 144 3.95 -9.82 -22.41
C THR A 144 2.51 -10.33 -22.54
N LEU A 145 1.85 -10.65 -21.43
CA LEU A 145 0.45 -11.10 -21.42
C LEU A 145 -0.51 -9.94 -21.73
N GLN A 146 -0.24 -8.74 -21.21
CA GLN A 146 -0.99 -7.52 -21.46
C GLN A 146 -0.94 -7.13 -22.95
N ASP A 147 0.25 -7.17 -23.57
CA ASP A 147 0.43 -6.89 -25.01
C ASP A 147 -0.32 -7.90 -25.90
N LYS A 148 -0.54 -9.12 -25.41
CA LYS A 148 -1.34 -10.16 -26.08
C LYS A 148 -2.85 -10.05 -25.79
N GLY A 149 -3.28 -9.06 -25.00
CA GLY A 149 -4.68 -8.91 -24.58
C GLY A 149 -5.17 -10.00 -23.63
N LEU A 150 -4.26 -10.71 -22.97
CA LEU A 150 -4.58 -11.83 -22.06
C LEU A 150 -4.77 -11.39 -20.60
N LEU A 151 -4.54 -10.12 -20.30
CA LEU A 151 -4.83 -9.51 -19.00
C LEU A 151 -5.94 -8.47 -19.13
N ALA A 152 -6.85 -8.46 -18.17
CA ALA A 152 -7.83 -7.39 -18.04
C ALA A 152 -7.10 -6.07 -17.72
N GLN A 153 -7.66 -4.95 -18.19
CA GLN A 153 -7.17 -3.64 -17.76
C GLN A 153 -7.45 -3.45 -16.27
N ILE A 154 -6.44 -2.93 -15.59
CA ILE A 154 -6.49 -2.58 -14.18
C ILE A 154 -7.14 -1.21 -14.07
N GLN A 155 -8.16 -1.07 -13.26
CA GLN A 155 -8.78 0.24 -13.06
C GLN A 155 -7.79 1.16 -12.33
N THR A 156 -7.39 2.25 -12.98
CA THR A 156 -6.47 3.24 -12.41
C THR A 156 -7.27 4.23 -11.57
N ARG A 157 -6.67 4.77 -10.50
CA ARG A 157 -7.41 5.62 -9.57
C ARG A 157 -6.58 6.72 -8.93
N GLU A 158 -7.07 7.96 -9.09
CA GLU A 158 -6.82 9.08 -8.19
C GLU A 158 -8.13 9.43 -7.48
N GLY A 159 -8.15 9.48 -6.14
CA GLY A 159 -9.34 9.86 -5.35
C GLY A 159 -10.17 8.70 -4.78
N ALA A 160 -11.25 9.03 -4.07
CA ALA A 160 -12.10 8.07 -3.33
C ALA A 160 -13.14 7.36 -4.22
N PRO A 161 -13.70 6.21 -3.75
CA PRO A 161 -15.05 5.72 -4.01
C PRO A 161 -16.02 6.56 -4.82
N THR A 162 -16.36 6.28 -6.09
CA THR A 162 -17.56 6.96 -6.68
C THR A 162 -18.76 6.03 -6.85
N ASN A 163 -18.54 4.71 -6.81
CA ASN A 163 -19.59 3.70 -6.89
C ASN A 163 -19.18 2.41 -6.15
N SER A 164 -20.13 1.49 -6.00
CA SER A 164 -19.97 0.25 -5.22
C SER A 164 -18.92 -0.70 -5.80
N ILE A 165 -18.81 -0.79 -7.13
CA ILE A 165 -17.82 -1.66 -7.79
C ILE A 165 -16.40 -1.14 -7.50
N GLU A 166 -16.20 0.16 -7.66
CA GLU A 166 -14.94 0.82 -7.33
C GLU A 166 -14.60 0.71 -5.83
N ALA A 167 -15.60 0.73 -4.96
CA ALA A 167 -15.41 0.52 -3.52
C ALA A 167 -14.93 -0.92 -3.24
N LEU A 168 -15.56 -1.93 -3.85
CA LEU A 168 -15.19 -3.34 -3.70
C LEU A 168 -13.78 -3.64 -4.22
N ASP A 169 -13.39 -3.06 -5.37
CA ASP A 169 -12.02 -3.21 -5.87
C ASP A 169 -10.99 -2.56 -4.92
N THR A 170 -11.34 -1.39 -4.35
CA THR A 170 -10.49 -0.72 -3.34
C THR A 170 -10.37 -1.55 -2.06
N ILE A 171 -11.47 -2.20 -1.65
CA ILE A 171 -11.48 -3.10 -0.49
C ILE A 171 -10.50 -4.25 -0.69
N ASN A 172 -10.50 -4.90 -1.85
CA ASN A 172 -9.56 -5.98 -2.16
C ASN A 172 -8.09 -5.53 -2.04
N THR A 173 -7.75 -4.37 -2.61
CA THR A 173 -6.41 -3.80 -2.46
C THR A 173 -6.07 -3.55 -0.98
N ARG A 174 -6.98 -2.96 -0.21
CA ARG A 174 -6.74 -2.68 1.21
C ARG A 174 -6.60 -3.95 2.05
N LEU A 175 -7.36 -5.01 1.77
CA LEU A 175 -7.24 -6.29 2.47
C LEU A 175 -5.87 -6.94 2.23
N ASN A 176 -5.35 -6.91 1.00
CA ASN A 176 -3.98 -7.36 0.72
C ASN A 176 -2.94 -6.56 1.52
N ARG A 177 -3.15 -5.24 1.64
CA ARG A 177 -2.27 -4.37 2.42
C ARG A 177 -2.38 -4.60 3.92
N VAL A 178 -3.53 -5.03 4.44
CA VAL A 178 -3.66 -5.48 5.84
C VAL A 178 -2.74 -6.67 6.09
N VAL A 179 -2.69 -7.67 5.20
CA VAL A 179 -1.76 -8.81 5.34
C VAL A 179 -0.31 -8.34 5.32
N ALA A 180 0.02 -7.39 4.43
CA ALA A 180 1.36 -6.81 4.38
C ALA A 180 1.70 -6.12 5.70
N LYS A 181 0.90 -5.13 6.15
CA LYS A 181 1.10 -4.43 7.44
C LYS A 181 1.11 -5.36 8.65
N TYR A 182 0.37 -6.46 8.58
CA TYR A 182 0.39 -7.47 9.62
C TYR A 182 1.71 -8.25 9.63
N ALA A 183 2.22 -8.63 8.46
CA ALA A 183 3.54 -9.24 8.32
C ALA A 183 4.67 -8.29 8.76
N GLU A 184 4.45 -6.97 8.68
CA GLU A 184 5.32 -5.93 9.25
C GLU A 184 5.23 -5.83 10.78
N LYS A 185 4.45 -6.69 11.46
CA LYS A 185 4.11 -6.64 12.90
C LYS A 185 3.48 -5.31 13.34
N LEU A 186 2.93 -4.54 12.40
CA LEU A 186 2.18 -3.31 12.69
C LEU A 186 0.74 -3.69 13.01
N ILE A 187 0.55 -4.34 14.15
CA ILE A 187 -0.74 -4.93 14.58
C ILE A 187 -1.82 -3.85 14.65
N ASP A 188 -1.55 -2.75 15.34
CA ASP A 188 -2.52 -1.66 15.52
C ASP A 188 -2.86 -0.97 14.20
N THR A 189 -1.86 -0.74 13.34
CA THR A 189 -2.07 -0.20 11.98
C THR A 189 -2.93 -1.14 11.15
N SER A 190 -2.68 -2.44 11.22
CA SER A 190 -3.43 -3.45 10.48
C SER A 190 -4.89 -3.50 10.92
N VAL A 191 -5.15 -3.52 12.23
CA VAL A 191 -6.50 -3.44 12.80
C VAL A 191 -7.20 -2.15 12.37
N LYS A 192 -6.52 -1.01 12.48
CA LYS A 192 -7.05 0.29 12.08
C LYS A 192 -7.42 0.29 10.59
N MET A 193 -6.57 -0.25 9.73
CA MET A 193 -6.84 -0.37 8.30
C MET A 193 -8.06 -1.25 8.00
N VAL A 194 -8.25 -2.36 8.72
CA VAL A 194 -9.47 -3.18 8.58
C VAL A 194 -10.71 -2.37 8.93
N ALA A 195 -10.71 -1.69 10.09
CA ALA A 195 -11.83 -0.85 10.53
C ALA A 195 -12.11 0.31 9.56
N GLU A 196 -11.07 1.00 9.07
CA GLU A 196 -11.21 2.08 8.09
C GLU A 196 -11.68 1.58 6.72
N THR A 197 -11.33 0.35 6.34
CA THR A 197 -11.82 -0.27 5.10
C THR A 197 -13.31 -0.58 5.20
N TYR A 198 -13.75 -1.07 6.36
CA TYR A 198 -15.17 -1.29 6.63
C TYR A 198 -15.97 0.03 6.58
N LEU A 199 -15.64 0.98 7.47
CA LEU A 199 -16.40 2.23 7.66
C LEU A 199 -16.42 3.11 6.42
N ASN A 200 -15.28 3.25 5.73
CA ASN A 200 -15.19 4.23 4.63
C ASN A 200 -15.55 3.65 3.26
N LEU A 201 -15.64 2.33 3.12
CA LEU A 201 -15.86 1.69 1.82
C LEU A 201 -17.01 0.69 1.88
N PHE A 202 -16.96 -0.28 2.79
CA PHE A 202 -17.92 -1.38 2.78
C PHE A 202 -19.33 -0.93 3.21
N GLU A 203 -19.47 -0.06 4.22
CA GLU A 203 -20.78 0.53 4.60
C GLU A 203 -21.50 1.17 3.40
N GLY A 204 -20.75 1.82 2.50
CA GLY A 204 -21.32 2.43 1.29
C GLY A 204 -21.82 1.41 0.26
N VAL A 205 -21.31 0.18 0.30
CA VAL A 205 -21.70 -0.93 -0.60
C VAL A 205 -22.86 -1.74 -0.01
N GLU A 206 -22.93 -1.87 1.31
CA GLU A 206 -23.91 -2.71 2.02
C GLU A 206 -25.33 -2.46 1.56
N GLY A 207 -25.75 -1.20 1.40
CA GLY A 207 -27.12 -0.86 1.01
C GLY A 207 -27.53 -1.40 -0.37
N GLU A 208 -26.61 -1.48 -1.33
CA GLU A 208 -26.88 -2.08 -2.63
C GLU A 208 -26.79 -3.61 -2.57
N LEU A 209 -25.81 -4.13 -1.84
CA LEU A 209 -25.52 -5.56 -1.80
C LEU A 209 -26.54 -6.34 -0.98
N ILE A 210 -27.09 -5.76 0.09
CA ILE A 210 -28.04 -6.45 1.00
C ILE A 210 -29.34 -6.84 0.30
N ALA A 211 -29.76 -6.07 -0.71
CA ALA A 211 -30.91 -6.38 -1.54
C ALA A 211 -30.66 -7.56 -2.50
N LEU A 212 -29.39 -7.87 -2.78
CA LEU A 212 -28.98 -8.96 -3.68
C LEU A 212 -28.64 -10.23 -2.91
N ASP A 213 -27.93 -10.11 -1.79
CA ASP A 213 -27.47 -11.23 -0.99
C ASP A 213 -27.16 -10.79 0.46
N ALA A 214 -28.19 -10.80 1.31
CA ALA A 214 -28.06 -10.39 2.71
C ALA A 214 -27.11 -11.29 3.53
N ASN A 215 -27.05 -12.59 3.21
CA ASN A 215 -26.14 -13.52 3.89
C ASN A 215 -24.69 -13.18 3.58
N LEU A 216 -24.38 -12.80 2.33
CA LEU A 216 -23.04 -12.37 1.95
C LEU A 216 -22.61 -11.08 2.65
N VAL A 217 -23.55 -10.15 2.89
CA VAL A 217 -23.29 -8.93 3.66
C VAL A 217 -22.94 -9.26 5.10
N GLU A 218 -23.79 -10.03 5.79
CA GLU A 218 -23.56 -10.44 7.18
C GLU A 218 -22.22 -11.18 7.34
N ASP A 219 -21.89 -12.07 6.41
CA ASP A 219 -20.62 -12.80 6.37
C ASP A 219 -19.41 -11.87 6.21
N LEU A 220 -19.52 -10.82 5.40
CA LEU A 220 -18.46 -9.83 5.20
C LEU A 220 -18.33 -8.89 6.40
N GLU A 221 -19.43 -8.41 6.97
CA GLU A 221 -19.45 -7.61 8.20
C GLU A 221 -18.77 -8.36 9.35
N LYS A 222 -19.11 -9.64 9.53
CA LYS A 222 -18.47 -10.49 10.53
C LYS A 222 -16.97 -10.62 10.28
N ASP A 223 -16.55 -10.77 9.04
CA ASP A 223 -15.13 -10.87 8.72
C ASP A 223 -14.37 -9.57 8.99
N PHE A 224 -14.94 -8.41 8.64
CA PHE A 224 -14.37 -7.09 8.90
C PHE A 224 -14.34 -6.73 10.38
N ASN A 225 -15.42 -7.01 11.12
CA ASN A 225 -15.58 -6.53 12.49
C ASN A 225 -15.10 -7.53 13.55
N VAL A 226 -15.02 -8.82 13.20
CA VAL A 226 -14.71 -9.89 14.15
C VAL A 226 -13.56 -10.77 13.66
N THR A 227 -13.72 -11.51 12.55
CA THR A 227 -12.80 -12.59 12.17
C THR A 227 -11.37 -12.09 11.96
N LEU A 228 -11.18 -11.11 11.05
CA LEU A 228 -9.86 -10.61 10.69
C LEU A 228 -9.20 -9.78 11.82
N PRO A 229 -9.89 -8.82 12.47
CA PRO A 229 -9.31 -8.11 13.60
C PRO A 229 -8.92 -9.02 14.76
N LYS A 230 -9.73 -10.06 15.05
CA LYS A 230 -9.40 -11.02 16.11
C LYS A 230 -8.14 -11.80 15.77
N ALA A 231 -8.01 -12.34 14.55
CA ALA A 231 -6.82 -13.07 14.14
C ALA A 231 -5.54 -12.21 14.24
N ILE A 232 -5.63 -10.95 13.82
CA ILE A 232 -4.55 -9.97 13.94
C ILE A 232 -4.20 -9.69 15.41
N LYS A 233 -5.18 -9.35 16.25
CA LYS A 233 -4.96 -9.03 17.68
C LYS A 233 -4.50 -10.22 18.50
N SER A 234 -4.87 -11.44 18.10
CA SER A 234 -4.43 -12.69 18.73
C SER A 234 -3.08 -13.17 18.24
N HIS A 235 -2.38 -12.38 17.41
CA HIS A 235 -1.06 -12.72 16.86
C HIS A 235 -1.05 -14.08 16.13
N ALA A 236 -2.11 -14.37 15.36
CA ALA A 236 -2.15 -15.55 14.50
C ALA A 236 -0.96 -15.57 13.50
N SER A 237 -0.65 -16.71 12.88
CA SER A 237 0.44 -16.71 11.91
C SER A 237 0.10 -15.80 10.72
N VAL A 238 1.12 -15.28 10.03
CA VAL A 238 0.91 -14.48 8.80
C VAL A 238 0.14 -15.30 7.75
N GLU A 239 0.33 -16.61 7.73
CA GLU A 239 -0.39 -17.52 6.83
C GLU A 239 -1.88 -17.62 7.20
N ASP A 240 -2.21 -17.73 8.49
CA ASP A 240 -3.61 -17.76 8.93
C ASP A 240 -4.34 -16.46 8.58
N VAL A 241 -3.70 -15.31 8.83
CA VAL A 241 -4.26 -14.00 8.49
C VAL A 241 -4.43 -13.86 6.96
N ARG A 242 -3.47 -14.37 6.18
CA ARG A 242 -3.56 -14.41 4.73
C ARG A 242 -4.73 -15.27 4.25
N GLN A 243 -4.96 -16.43 4.84
CA GLN A 243 -6.05 -17.32 4.46
C GLN A 243 -7.42 -16.70 4.75
N ILE A 244 -7.54 -15.96 5.87
CA ILE A 244 -8.75 -15.18 6.18
C ILE A 244 -8.97 -14.11 5.10
N VAL A 245 -7.94 -13.32 4.78
CA VAL A 245 -8.03 -12.27 3.74
C VAL A 245 -8.37 -12.84 2.36
N ALA A 246 -7.81 -14.00 1.99
CA ALA A 246 -8.15 -14.67 0.74
C ALA A 246 -9.63 -15.09 0.70
N THR A 247 -10.16 -15.57 1.82
CA THR A 247 -11.59 -15.91 1.96
C THR A 247 -12.47 -14.68 1.81
N MET A 248 -12.11 -13.57 2.47
CA MET A 248 -12.80 -12.29 2.33
C MET A 248 -12.75 -11.77 0.89
N THR A 249 -11.60 -11.84 0.23
CA THR A 249 -11.41 -11.42 -1.17
C THR A 249 -12.35 -12.18 -2.11
N ASN A 250 -12.55 -13.48 -1.90
CA ASN A 250 -13.52 -14.27 -2.67
C ASN A 250 -14.96 -13.78 -2.47
N LYS A 251 -15.35 -13.44 -1.23
CA LYS A 251 -16.66 -12.87 -0.92
C LYS A 251 -16.85 -11.50 -1.57
N VAL A 252 -15.84 -10.63 -1.51
CA VAL A 252 -15.83 -9.31 -2.17
C VAL A 252 -15.96 -9.46 -3.69
N ASN A 253 -15.25 -10.42 -4.31
CA ASN A 253 -15.36 -10.69 -5.76
C ASN A 253 -16.76 -11.19 -6.15
N ARG A 254 -17.39 -12.01 -5.31
CA ARG A 254 -18.79 -12.42 -5.49
C ARG A 254 -19.73 -11.22 -5.42
N ALA A 255 -19.55 -10.33 -4.45
CA ALA A 255 -20.33 -9.09 -4.35
C ALA A 255 -20.20 -8.24 -5.63
N SER A 256 -18.98 -8.05 -6.14
CA SER A 256 -18.74 -7.32 -7.40
C SER A 256 -19.49 -7.96 -8.58
N THR A 257 -19.54 -9.29 -8.63
CA THR A 257 -20.25 -10.02 -9.70
C THR A 257 -21.77 -9.82 -9.60
N LEU A 258 -22.34 -9.90 -8.39
CA LEU A 258 -23.78 -9.70 -8.16
C LEU A 258 -24.22 -8.30 -8.58
N ILE A 259 -23.47 -7.27 -8.16
CA ILE A 259 -23.78 -5.87 -8.49
C ILE A 259 -23.68 -5.63 -10.01
N LYS A 260 -22.64 -6.15 -10.67
CA LYS A 260 -22.49 -6.05 -12.14
C LYS A 260 -23.66 -6.71 -12.88
N ASN A 261 -24.06 -7.91 -12.45
CA ASN A 261 -25.18 -8.63 -13.07
C ASN A 261 -26.51 -7.90 -12.88
N ASN A 262 -26.76 -7.34 -11.69
CA ASN A 262 -27.95 -6.55 -11.42
C ASN A 262 -28.01 -5.28 -12.29
N ALA A 263 -26.87 -4.62 -12.49
CA ALA A 263 -26.78 -3.44 -13.36
C ALA A 263 -27.05 -3.77 -14.84
N ASN A 264 -26.59 -4.93 -15.33
CA ASN A 264 -26.86 -5.38 -16.69
C ASN A 264 -28.32 -5.77 -16.88
N ASN A 265 -28.91 -6.51 -15.94
CA ASN A 265 -30.33 -6.87 -15.98
C ASN A 265 -31.25 -5.64 -15.96
N LYS A 266 -30.86 -4.56 -15.25
CA LYS A 266 -31.61 -3.30 -15.32
C LYS A 266 -31.53 -2.65 -16.70
N LYS A 267 -30.39 -2.71 -17.39
CA LYS A 267 -30.24 -2.14 -18.75
C LYS A 267 -31.01 -2.89 -19.82
N ASP A 268 -31.21 -4.20 -19.68
CA ASP A 268 -31.95 -5.03 -20.66
C ASP A 268 -33.48 -4.91 -20.53
N VAL A 269 -33.97 -4.36 -19.41
CA VAL A 269 -35.41 -4.21 -19.13
C VAL A 269 -35.93 -2.80 -19.51
N PHE A 270 -35.03 -1.86 -19.83
CA PHE A 270 -35.35 -0.51 -20.33
C PHE A 270 -35.00 -0.35 -21.81
#